data_AF-A0A1C3XBI9-F1
#
_entry.id   AF-A0A1C3XBI9-F1
#
_cell.length_a   1.000
_cell.length_b   1.000
_cell.length_c   1.000
_cell.angle_alpha   90.00
_cell.angle_beta   90.00
_cell.angle_gamma   90.00
#
_symmetry.space_group_name_H-M   'P 1'
#
loop_
_entity.id
_entity.type
_entity.pdbx_description
1 polymer ?
#
loop_
_entity_poly.entity_id
_entity_poly.type
_entity_poly.pdbx_seq_one_letter_code
_entity_poly.pdbx_strand_id
1 'polypeptide(L)'
;MKLTILAAAAALFATGANAMMAQDLAGNCKSSITLAGNYVMGFMEKWRWDEVVFDSVVKMGMKDEQLFNIARESIVGKFCIPKGANVAHAIVIGCDWVTTHPEKGTWPAERSLMAAYNAAWPCDGS
;
A
#
# COMPACT_ATOMS: atom_id res chain seq x y z
N MET A 1 4.17 -31.31 -18.75
CA MET A 1 4.56 -30.65 -17.47
C MET A 1 5.00 -29.19 -17.69
N LYS A 2 4.11 -28.29 -18.12
CA LYS A 2 4.44 -26.85 -18.23
C LYS A 2 3.31 -25.90 -17.81
N LEU A 3 2.15 -26.42 -17.41
CA LEU A 3 0.98 -25.64 -17.01
C LEU A 3 0.78 -25.54 -15.49
N THR A 4 1.51 -26.33 -14.70
CA THR A 4 1.34 -26.39 -13.24
C THR A 4 2.10 -25.32 -12.46
N ILE A 5 3.09 -24.65 -13.07
CA ILE A 5 3.89 -23.62 -12.37
C ILE A 5 3.17 -22.25 -12.37
N LEU A 6 2.36 -21.96 -13.38
CA LEU A 6 1.59 -20.71 -13.47
C LEU A 6 0.40 -20.65 -12.49
N ALA A 7 -0.14 -21.79 -12.08
CA ALA A 7 -1.25 -21.86 -11.11
C ALA A 7 -0.79 -21.56 -9.66
N ALA A 8 0.46 -21.88 -9.31
CA ALA A 8 1.00 -21.61 -7.99
C ALA A 8 1.24 -20.11 -7.73
N ALA A 9 1.55 -19.34 -8.78
CA ALA A 9 1.66 -17.88 -8.68
C ALA A 9 0.30 -17.24 -8.41
N ALA A 10 -0.78 -17.69 -9.07
CA ALA A 10 -2.13 -17.18 -8.85
C ALA A 10 -2.68 -17.49 -7.45
N ALA A 11 -2.30 -18.63 -6.87
CA ALA A 11 -2.72 -19.03 -5.52
C ALA A 11 -2.08 -18.19 -4.40
N LEU A 12 -0.89 -17.61 -4.63
CA LEU A 12 -0.24 -16.72 -3.67
C LEU A 12 -0.90 -15.33 -3.58
N PHE A 13 -1.69 -14.94 -4.60
CA PHE A 13 -2.47 -13.69 -4.60
C PHE A 13 -3.93 -13.90 -4.18
N ALA A 14 -4.34 -15.13 -3.88
CA ALA A 14 -5.72 -15.50 -3.58
C ALA A 14 -5.99 -15.72 -2.08
N THR A 15 -5.30 -15.00 -1.19
CA THR A 15 -5.81 -14.82 0.18
C THR A 15 -6.97 -13.83 0.13
N GLY A 16 -8.15 -14.34 -0.24
CA GLY A 16 -9.42 -13.60 -0.28
C GLY A 16 -9.94 -13.21 1.11
N ALA A 17 -9.14 -12.49 1.90
CA ALA A 17 -9.73 -11.55 2.85
C ALA A 17 -10.35 -10.46 1.98
N ASN A 18 -11.67 -10.25 2.08
CA ASN A 18 -12.32 -9.12 1.41
C ASN A 18 -11.49 -7.87 1.71
N ALA A 19 -10.85 -7.30 0.69
CA ALA A 19 -10.03 -6.12 0.86
C ALA A 19 -10.93 -5.04 1.46
N MET A 20 -10.59 -4.54 2.64
CA MET A 20 -11.33 -3.46 3.29
C MET A 20 -11.51 -2.32 2.30
N MET A 21 -12.71 -1.77 2.17
CA MET A 21 -12.96 -0.64 1.29
C MET A 21 -12.67 0.67 2.01
N ALA A 22 -12.40 1.74 1.26
CA ALA A 22 -12.07 3.05 1.81
C ALA A 22 -13.19 3.59 2.72
N GLN A 23 -14.44 3.35 2.37
CA GLN A 23 -15.59 3.72 3.21
C GLN A 23 -15.60 3.00 4.57
N ASP A 24 -15.16 1.73 4.61
CA ASP A 24 -15.11 0.95 5.85
C ASP A 24 -13.98 1.46 6.73
N LEU A 25 -12.82 1.77 6.12
CA LEU A 25 -11.71 2.42 6.82
C LEU A 25 -12.12 3.80 7.35
N ALA A 26 -12.85 4.60 6.56
CA ALA A 26 -13.39 5.90 7.00
C ALA A 26 -14.38 5.75 8.17
N GLY A 27 -15.20 4.70 8.14
CA GLY A 27 -16.07 4.30 9.26
C GLY A 27 -15.26 3.98 10.52
N ASN A 28 -14.20 3.19 10.39
CA ASN A 28 -13.29 2.88 11.49
C ASN A 28 -12.58 4.14 12.03
N CYS A 29 -12.10 5.03 11.17
CA CYS A 29 -11.46 6.29 11.60
C CYS A 29 -12.38 7.16 12.47
N LYS A 30 -13.69 7.14 12.23
CA LYS A 30 -14.68 7.89 13.01
C LYS A 30 -15.10 7.18 14.30
N SER A 31 -15.17 5.86 14.28
CA SER A 31 -15.79 5.06 15.35
C SER A 31 -14.80 4.37 16.28
N SER A 32 -13.61 4.02 15.78
CA SER A 32 -12.58 3.29 16.52
C SER A 32 -11.20 3.52 15.91
N ILE A 33 -10.46 4.48 16.46
CA ILE A 33 -9.10 4.78 16.04
C ILE A 33 -8.17 3.58 16.16
N THR A 34 -8.46 2.65 17.09
CA THR A 34 -7.71 1.39 17.24
C THR A 34 -7.87 0.49 16.01
N LEU A 35 -9.09 0.33 15.48
CA LEU A 35 -9.32 -0.50 14.29
C LEU A 35 -8.69 0.12 13.04
N ALA A 36 -8.86 1.43 12.86
CA ALA A 36 -8.19 2.15 11.77
C ALA A 36 -6.67 2.08 11.91
N GLY A 37 -6.15 2.28 13.12
CA GLY A 37 -4.74 2.21 13.44
C GLY A 37 -4.13 0.85 13.13
N ASN A 38 -4.81 -0.25 13.49
CA ASN A 38 -4.35 -1.60 13.17
C ASN A 38 -4.28 -1.85 11.66
N TYR A 39 -5.28 -1.38 10.91
CA TYR A 39 -5.26 -1.51 9.45
C TYR A 39 -4.10 -0.73 8.84
N VAL A 40 -3.91 0.53 9.24
CA VAL A 40 -2.82 1.37 8.75
C VAL A 40 -1.46 0.80 9.14
N MET A 41 -1.27 0.31 10.36
CA MET A 41 -0.04 -0.35 10.80
C MET A 41 0.27 -1.57 9.93
N GLY A 42 -0.71 -2.44 9.70
CA GLY A 42 -0.55 -3.61 8.83
C GLY A 42 -0.18 -3.22 7.40
N PHE A 43 -0.79 -2.16 6.87
CA PHE A 43 -0.39 -1.60 5.57
C PHE A 43 1.07 -1.11 5.57
N MET A 44 1.49 -0.34 6.58
CA MET A 44 2.85 0.20 6.64
C MET A 44 3.92 -0.89 6.80
N GLU A 45 3.61 -1.95 7.56
CA GLU A 45 4.48 -3.12 7.69
C GLU A 45 4.59 -3.87 6.36
N LYS A 46 3.45 -4.15 5.70
CA LYS A 46 3.43 -4.77 4.37
C LYS A 46 4.23 -3.95 3.37
N TRP A 47 3.98 -2.64 3.31
CA TRP A 47 4.66 -1.73 2.40
C TRP A 47 6.19 -1.76 2.57
N ARG A 48 6.67 -1.78 3.83
CA ARG A 48 8.10 -1.86 4.12
C ARG A 48 8.71 -3.19 3.67
N TRP A 49 7.96 -4.29 3.80
CA TRP A 49 8.39 -5.58 3.26
C TRP A 49 8.40 -5.59 1.74
N ASP A 50 7.36 -5.04 1.10
CA ASP A 50 7.26 -4.93 -0.36
C ASP A 50 8.44 -4.10 -0.91
N GLU A 51 8.80 -2.99 -0.28
CA GLU A 51 9.98 -2.18 -0.63
C GLU A 51 11.27 -3.02 -0.60
N VAL A 52 11.53 -3.71 0.52
CA VAL A 52 12.72 -4.56 0.68
C VAL A 52 12.77 -5.66 -0.38
N VAL A 53 11.65 -6.31 -0.66
CA VAL A 53 11.55 -7.37 -1.68
C VAL A 53 11.81 -6.80 -3.08
N PHE A 54 11.25 -5.63 -3.40
CA PHE A 54 11.47 -5.00 -4.70
C PHE A 54 12.94 -4.59 -4.88
N ASP A 55 13.50 -3.86 -3.93
CA ASP A 55 14.85 -3.30 -4.05
C ASP A 55 15.94 -4.39 -3.94
N SER A 56 15.67 -5.51 -3.27
CA SER A 56 16.63 -6.61 -3.11
C SER A 56 16.41 -7.74 -4.10
N VAL A 57 15.22 -8.31 -4.18
CA VAL A 57 14.96 -9.56 -4.93
C VAL A 57 14.59 -9.25 -6.37
N VAL A 58 13.63 -8.37 -6.59
CA VAL A 58 13.13 -8.06 -7.94
C VAL A 58 14.21 -7.36 -8.75
N LYS A 59 14.96 -6.43 -8.15
CA LYS A 59 16.07 -5.74 -8.82
C LYS A 59 17.18 -6.69 -9.29
N MET A 60 17.46 -7.76 -8.57
CA MET A 60 18.44 -8.77 -9.00
C MET A 60 17.95 -9.58 -10.22
N GLY A 61 16.64 -9.83 -10.31
CA GLY A 61 16.04 -10.64 -11.38
C GLY A 61 15.61 -9.86 -12.62
N MET A 62 15.32 -8.57 -12.48
CA MET A 62 14.80 -7.72 -13.54
C MET A 62 15.90 -6.79 -14.07
N LYS A 63 16.39 -7.08 -15.27
CA LYS A 63 17.45 -6.29 -15.93
C LYS A 63 16.92 -5.05 -16.65
N ASP A 64 15.63 -5.00 -16.90
CA ASP A 64 14.97 -3.86 -17.53
C ASP A 64 14.60 -2.84 -16.43
N GLU A 65 15.36 -1.76 -16.37
CA GLU A 65 15.18 -0.69 -15.38
C GLU A 65 13.83 0.04 -15.55
N GLN A 66 13.32 0.15 -16.78
CA GLN A 66 12.05 0.81 -17.04
C GLN A 66 10.90 -0.04 -16.51
N LEU A 67 10.92 -1.34 -16.79
CA LEU A 67 9.93 -2.27 -16.26
C LEU A 67 10.02 -2.37 -14.73
N PHE A 68 11.23 -2.34 -14.17
CA PHE A 68 11.45 -2.32 -12.73
C PHE A 68 10.79 -1.10 -12.08
N ASN A 69 11.02 0.09 -12.62
CA ASN A 69 10.45 1.32 -12.08
C ASN A 69 8.92 1.33 -12.16
N ILE A 70 8.33 0.89 -13.28
CA ILE A 70 6.86 0.78 -13.44
C ILE A 70 6.27 -0.19 -12.41
N ALA A 71 6.90 -1.36 -12.25
CA ALA A 71 6.44 -2.37 -11.30
C ALA A 71 6.56 -1.88 -9.85
N ARG A 72 7.68 -1.23 -9.50
CA ARG A 72 7.92 -0.66 -8.18
C ARG A 72 6.87 0.40 -7.84
N GLU A 73 6.61 1.34 -8.75
CA GLU A 73 5.59 2.37 -8.53
C GLU A 73 4.18 1.80 -8.33
N SER A 74 3.88 0.66 -8.98
CA SER A 74 2.57 0.01 -8.89
C SER A 74 2.33 -0.70 -7.56
N ILE A 75 3.39 -1.17 -6.89
CA ILE A 75 3.31 -1.93 -5.65
C ILE A 75 3.67 -1.09 -4.42
N VAL A 76 4.76 -0.34 -4.51
CA VAL A 76 5.34 0.44 -3.41
C VAL A 76 4.87 1.90 -3.46
N GLY A 77 4.18 2.32 -4.52
CA GLY A 77 3.77 3.71 -4.71
C GLY A 77 4.95 4.63 -5.07
N LYS A 78 4.68 5.94 -5.04
CA LYS A 78 5.61 7.02 -5.39
C LYS A 78 5.93 7.91 -4.18
N PHE A 79 5.68 7.40 -2.98
CA PHE A 79 5.85 8.14 -1.74
C PHE A 79 7.09 7.70 -0.98
N CYS A 80 7.67 8.64 -0.24
CA CYS A 80 8.88 8.44 0.54
C CYS A 80 8.62 8.84 2.00
N ILE A 81 8.65 7.88 2.92
CA ILE A 81 8.39 8.16 4.33
C ILE A 81 9.50 9.09 4.87
N PRO A 82 9.17 10.31 5.34
CA PRO A 82 10.18 11.27 5.76
C PRO A 82 10.84 10.83 7.06
N LYS A 83 12.12 11.23 7.24
CA LYS A 83 12.90 10.98 8.45
C LYS A 83 12.25 11.70 9.64
N GLY A 84 11.47 10.99 10.43
CA GLY A 84 10.69 11.54 11.56
C GLY A 84 9.19 11.27 11.48
N ALA A 85 8.68 10.76 10.35
CA ALA A 85 7.34 10.19 10.33
C ALA A 85 7.27 8.98 11.26
N ASN A 86 6.17 8.89 12.00
CA ASN A 86 5.85 7.75 12.83
C ASN A 86 4.50 7.17 12.41
N VAL A 87 4.14 6.03 13.01
CA VAL A 87 2.88 5.35 12.73
C VAL A 87 1.67 6.26 12.99
N ALA A 88 1.71 7.11 14.01
CA ALA A 88 0.60 8.02 14.31
C ALA A 88 0.36 9.03 13.17
N HIS A 89 1.42 9.58 12.57
CA HIS A 89 1.30 10.43 11.39
C HIS A 89 0.70 9.67 10.20
N ALA A 90 1.11 8.42 9.97
CA ALA A 90 0.54 7.58 8.93
C ALA A 90 -0.98 7.39 9.14
N ILE A 91 -1.39 7.09 10.38
CA ILE A 91 -2.80 6.91 10.75
C ILE A 91 -3.60 8.18 10.47
N VAL A 92 -3.11 9.34 10.90
CA VAL A 92 -3.79 10.63 10.69
C VAL A 92 -3.93 10.92 9.19
N ILE A 93 -2.85 10.83 8.41
CA ILE A 93 -2.88 11.09 6.96
C ILE A 93 -3.86 10.14 6.26
N GLY A 94 -3.79 8.84 6.58
CA GLY A 94 -4.67 7.84 5.99
C GLY A 94 -6.14 8.10 6.32
N CYS A 95 -6.45 8.38 7.60
CA CYS A 95 -7.80 8.66 8.06
C CYS A 95 -8.37 9.97 7.49
N ASP A 96 -7.58 11.03 7.47
CA ASP A 96 -8.00 12.31 6.90
C ASP A 96 -8.30 12.15 5.41
N TRP A 97 -7.47 11.41 4.67
CA TRP A 97 -7.68 11.23 3.24
C TRP A 97 -8.97 10.45 2.93
N VAL A 98 -9.20 9.30 3.57
CA VAL A 98 -10.41 8.49 3.30
C VAL A 98 -11.70 9.17 3.77
N THR A 99 -11.62 10.05 4.76
CA THR A 99 -12.79 10.80 5.25
C THR A 99 -13.10 12.04 4.40
N THR A 100 -12.10 12.64 3.78
CA THR A 100 -12.24 13.82 2.90
C THR A 100 -12.51 13.48 1.43
N HIS A 101 -12.32 12.22 1.02
CA HIS A 101 -12.58 11.72 -0.33
C HIS A 101 -13.69 10.64 -0.37
N PRO A 102 -14.92 10.95 0.08
CA PRO A 102 -16.01 9.96 0.15
C PRO A 102 -16.41 9.39 -1.22
N GLU A 103 -16.18 10.14 -2.30
CA GLU A 103 -16.39 9.66 -3.67
C GLU A 103 -15.46 8.51 -4.07
N LYS A 104 -14.41 8.26 -3.28
CA LYS A 104 -13.50 7.12 -3.41
C LYS A 104 -13.86 5.97 -2.47
N GLY A 105 -15.03 6.01 -1.81
CA GLY A 105 -15.43 5.02 -0.80
C GLY A 105 -15.40 3.57 -1.27
N THR A 106 -15.60 3.32 -2.57
CA THR A 106 -15.56 2.00 -3.20
C THR A 106 -14.16 1.58 -3.67
N TRP A 107 -13.12 2.38 -3.43
CA TRP A 107 -11.75 1.96 -3.67
C TRP A 107 -11.29 1.01 -2.57
N PRO A 108 -10.38 0.07 -2.86
CA PRO A 108 -9.65 -0.65 -1.82
C PRO A 108 -8.98 0.35 -0.87
N ALA A 109 -9.04 0.09 0.44
CA ALA A 109 -8.45 0.94 1.45
C ALA A 109 -6.93 1.04 1.29
N GLU A 110 -6.25 -0.06 0.93
CA GLU A 110 -4.83 -0.07 0.56
C GLU A 110 -4.51 0.93 -0.55
N ARG A 111 -5.30 0.94 -1.63
CA ARG A 111 -5.13 1.90 -2.74
C ARG A 111 -5.34 3.33 -2.26
N SER A 112 -6.29 3.55 -1.36
CA SER A 112 -6.58 4.87 -0.80
C SER A 112 -5.47 5.36 0.12
N LEU A 113 -4.86 4.47 0.90
CA LEU A 113 -3.67 4.77 1.70
C LEU A 113 -2.48 5.11 0.81
N MET A 114 -2.24 4.36 -0.27
CA MET A 114 -1.20 4.74 -1.24
C MET A 114 -1.44 6.13 -1.83
N ALA A 115 -2.67 6.47 -2.20
CA ALA A 115 -3.02 7.80 -2.69
C ALA A 115 -2.81 8.89 -1.62
N ALA A 116 -3.17 8.61 -0.36
CA ALA A 116 -2.95 9.50 0.77
C ALA A 116 -1.47 9.81 0.98
N TYR A 117 -0.62 8.78 1.01
CA TYR A 117 0.80 8.94 1.24
C TYR A 117 1.53 9.53 0.02
N ASN A 118 1.11 9.23 -1.20
CA ASN A 118 1.61 9.91 -2.40
C ASN A 118 1.36 11.42 -2.36
N ALA A 119 0.22 11.85 -1.82
CA ALA A 119 -0.10 13.26 -1.69
C ALA A 119 0.65 13.93 -0.52
N ALA A 120 0.80 13.23 0.61
CA ALA A 120 1.39 13.78 1.82
C ALA A 120 2.93 13.72 1.83
N TRP A 121 3.51 12.70 1.21
CA TRP A 121 4.94 12.39 1.24
C TRP A 121 5.49 12.11 -0.16
N PRO A 122 5.41 13.07 -1.10
CA PRO A 122 6.01 12.87 -2.41
C PRO A 122 7.51 12.58 -2.27
N CYS A 123 8.02 11.64 -3.05
CA CYS A 123 9.46 11.49 -3.19
C CYS A 123 10.02 12.69 -3.94
N ASP A 124 10.77 13.55 -3.26
CA ASP A 124 11.62 14.52 -3.93
C ASP A 124 12.69 13.73 -4.69
N GLY A 125 12.80 13.95 -6.00
CA GLY A 125 13.76 13.24 -6.84
C GLY A 125 15.18 13.36 -6.28
N SER A 126 15.66 12.30 -5.64
CA SER A 126 17.04 12.12 -5.21
C SER A 126 17.92 11.74 -6.38
#